data_AF-A0A919WDD8-F1
#
_entry.id   AF-A0A919WDD8-F1
#
_cell.length_a   1.000
_cell.length_b   1.000
_cell.length_c   1.000
_cell.angle_alpha   90.00
_cell.angle_beta   90.00
_cell.angle_gamma   90.00
#
_symmetry.space_group_name_H-M   'P 1'
#
loop_
_entity.id
_entity.type
_entity.pdbx_description
1 polymer ?
#
loop_
_entity_poly.entity_id
_entity_poly.type
_entity_poly.pdbx_seq_one_letter_code
_entity_poly.pdbx_strand_id
1 'polypeptide(L)' 'MQTFEAREMVTLNAARSLRLTAGTDPARVVELGMVVVGGELYVRAFRGRDSAWFRAAPTSSAAGSPPAP' A
#
# COMPACT_ATOMS: atom_id res chain seq x y z
N MET A 1 7.75 -2.82 7.70
CA MET A 1 6.70 -3.71 7.17
C MET A 1 5.56 -3.69 8.19
N GLN A 2 4.34 -3.32 7.77
CA GLN A 2 3.15 -3.42 8.63
C GLN A 2 2.60 -4.83 8.49
N THR A 3 2.33 -5.49 9.62
CA THR A 3 1.69 -6.81 9.65
C THR A 3 0.26 -6.62 10.12
N PHE A 4 -0.69 -7.19 9.38
CA PHE A 4 -2.11 -7.14 9.70
C PHE A 4 -2.58 -8.50 10.22
N GLU A 5 -3.43 -8.49 11.22
CA GLU A 5 -4.12 -9.66 11.75
C GLU A 5 -5.17 -10.19 10.75
N ALA A 6 -5.56 -11.46 10.89
CA ALA A 6 -6.53 -12.09 9.99
C ALA A 6 -7.87 -11.32 9.89
N ARG A 7 -8.38 -10.80 11.01
CA ARG A 7 -9.61 -9.98 11.04
C ARG A 7 -9.45 -8.63 10.32
N GLU A 8 -8.25 -8.05 10.38
CA GLU A 8 -7.94 -6.80 9.70
C GLU A 8 -7.86 -7.05 8.21
N MET A 9 -7.27 -8.18 7.80
CA MET A 9 -7.24 -8.59 6.40
C MET A 9 -8.62 -8.82 5.80
N VAL A 10 -9.57 -9.39 6.56
CA VAL A 10 -10.98 -9.50 6.12
C VAL A 10 -11.60 -8.12 5.90
N THR A 11 -11.35 -7.19 6.82
CA THR A 11 -11.85 -5.81 6.72
C THR A 11 -11.26 -5.09 5.50
N LEU A 12 -9.95 -5.23 5.29
CA LEU A 12 -9.26 -4.67 4.14
C LEU A 12 -9.83 -5.24 2.83
N ASN A 13 -10.02 -6.56 2.74
CA ASN A 13 -10.58 -7.18 1.54
C ASN A 13 -11.95 -6.57 1.16
N ALA A 14 -12.79 -6.23 2.15
CA ALA A 14 -14.07 -5.57 1.91
C ALA A 14 -13.97 -4.07 1.54
N ALA A 15 -12.96 -3.34 2.03
CA ALA A 15 -12.92 -1.88 1.99
C ALA A 15 -12.55 -1.25 0.63
N ARG A 16 -11.91 -2.00 -0.29
CA ARG A 16 -11.48 -1.58 -1.65
C ARG A 16 -10.48 -0.39 -1.74
N SER A 17 -10.41 0.50 -0.75
CA SER A 17 -9.41 1.56 -0.64
C SER A 17 -8.91 1.72 0.80
N LEU A 18 -7.77 2.39 0.94
CA LEU A 18 -7.19 2.79 2.23
C LEU A 18 -6.69 4.23 2.17
N ARG A 19 -6.52 4.84 3.35
CA ARG A 19 -5.83 6.12 3.51
C ARG A 19 -4.41 5.85 3.99
N LEU A 20 -3.42 6.21 3.18
CA LEU A 20 -2.00 6.05 3.46
C LEU A 20 -1.40 7.38 3.90
N THR A 21 -0.69 7.36 5.02
CA THR A 21 0.24 8.42 5.41
C THR A 21 1.66 7.94 5.10
N ALA A 22 2.39 8.68 4.28
CA ALA A 22 3.75 8.32 3.88
C ALA A 22 4.76 9.43 4.25
N GLY A 23 5.89 9.01 4.82
CA GLY A 23 6.92 9.93 5.32
C GLY A 23 6.67 10.38 6.76
N THR A 24 7.27 11.51 7.13
CA THR A 24 7.21 12.08 8.49
C THR A 24 6.10 13.12 8.67
N ASP A 25 5.42 13.50 7.59
CA ASP A 25 4.33 14.47 7.63
C ASP A 25 2.97 13.76 7.76
N PRO A 26 2.33 13.76 8.95
CA PRO A 26 1.04 13.12 9.15
C PRO A 26 -0.11 13.82 8.41
N ALA A 27 0.08 15.07 7.94
CA ALA A 27 -0.93 15.78 7.17
C ALA A 27 -1.01 15.26 5.72
N ARG A 28 0.01 14.53 5.25
CA ARG A 28 0.08 14.01 3.88
C ARG A 28 -0.60 12.65 3.76
N VAL A 29 -1.93 12.68 3.77
CA VAL A 29 -2.78 11.49 3.62
C VAL A 29 -3.25 11.35 2.17
N VAL A 30 -3.05 10.18 1.57
CA VAL A 30 -3.50 9.86 0.20
C VAL A 30 -4.43 8.66 0.24
N GLU A 31 -5.59 8.76 -0.40
CA GLU A 31 -6.45 7.59 -0.63
C GLU A 31 -5.95 6.77 -1.82
N LEU A 32 -5.83 5.47 -1.63
CA LEU A 32 -5.32 4.53 -2.63
C LEU A 32 -6.28 3.36 -2.79
N GLY A 33 -6.53 2.98 -4.04
CA GLY A 33 -7.11 1.68 -4.34
C GLY A 33 -6.13 0.55 -3.97
N MET A 34 -6.67 -0.56 -3.50
CA MET A 34 -5.89 -1.67 -2.97
C MET A 34 -6.47 -3.03 -3.36
N VAL A 35 -5.65 -4.07 -3.24
CA VAL A 35 -6.05 -5.47 -3.38
C VAL A 35 -5.34 -6.31 -2.33
N VAL A 36 -6.04 -7.33 -1.82
CA VAL A 36 -5.47 -8.33 -0.93
C VAL A 36 -5.21 -9.61 -1.73
N VAL A 37 -3.96 -10.07 -1.76
CA VAL A 37 -3.57 -11.31 -2.45
C VAL A 37 -2.69 -12.12 -1.51
N GLY A 38 -3.04 -13.39 -1.27
CA GLY A 38 -2.22 -14.27 -0.43
C GLY A 38 -2.03 -13.80 1.02
N GLY A 39 -2.94 -12.97 1.55
CA GLY A 39 -2.80 -12.36 2.88
C GLY A 39 -1.94 -11.10 2.92
N GLU A 40 -1.44 -10.65 1.77
CA GLU A 40 -0.67 -9.42 1.64
C GLU A 40 -1.48 -8.30 0.98
N LEU A 41 -1.19 -7.07 1.39
CA LEU A 41 -1.86 -5.87 0.92
C LEU A 41 -1.03 -5.17 -0.15
N TYR A 42 -1.60 -5.05 -1.35
CA TYR A 42 -0.97 -4.38 -2.48
C TYR A 42 -1.70 -3.09 -2.81
N VAL A 43 -0.93 -2.01 -3.03
CA VAL A 43 -1.43 -0.71 -3.49
C VAL A 43 -0.72 -0.31 -4.78
N ARG A 44 -1.41 0.45 -5.63
CA ARG A 44 -0.83 0.98 -6.87
C ARG A 44 -0.62 2.49 -6.78
N ALA A 45 0.58 2.94 -7.14
CA ALA A 45 0.82 4.35 -7.44
C ALA A 45 0.32 4.68 -8.86
N PHE A 46 -0.77 5.44 -8.98
CA PHE A 46 -1.29 5.85 -10.30
C PHE A 46 -0.28 6.65 -11.13
N ARG A 47 0.52 7.52 -10.49
CA ARG A 47 1.62 8.28 -11.13
C ARG A 47 2.97 7.55 -11.09
N GLY A 48 2.99 6.26 -10.75
CA GLY A 48 4.22 5.49 -10.59
C GLY A 48 5.19 6.13 -9.60
N ARG A 49 6.48 6.15 -9.96
CA ARG A 49 7.58 6.66 -9.12
C ARG A 49 7.54 8.16 -8.86
N ASP A 50 6.74 8.90 -9.63
CA ASP A 50 6.56 10.34 -9.44
C ASP A 50 5.48 10.67 -8.40
N SER A 51 4.81 9.65 -7.87
CA SER A 51 3.86 9.85 -6.78
C SER A 51 4.57 10.35 -5.52
N ALA A 52 4.09 11.48 -5.00
CA ALA A 52 4.60 12.10 -3.79
C ALA A 52 4.62 11.15 -2.58
N TRP A 53 3.60 10.30 -2.42
CA TRP A 53 3.57 9.30 -1.36
C TRP A 53 4.59 8.18 -1.60
N PHE A 54 4.80 7.78 -2.86
CA PHE A 54 5.73 6.70 -3.20
C PHE A 54 7.18 7.12 -2.92
N ARG A 55 7.51 8.38 -3.22
CA ARG A 55 8.82 8.97 -2.87
C ARG A 55 9.02 9.16 -1.37
N ALA A 56 7.95 9.36 -0.62
CA ALA A 56 7.98 9.53 0.83
C ALA A 56 7.92 8.19 1.60
N ALA A 57 7.52 7.11 0.92
CA ALA A 57 7.51 5.78 1.50
C ALA A 57 8.96 5.34 1.76
N PRO A 58 9.25 4.77 2.95
CA PRO A 58 10.58 4.24 3.22
C PRO A 58 10.89 3.13 2.20
N THR A 59 12.05 3.24 1.54
CA THR A 59 12.53 2.25 0.58
C THR A 59 12.91 0.97 1.32
N SER A 60 11.93 0.14 1.67
CA SER A 60 12.18 -1.25 2.02
C SER A 60 12.19 -2.03 0.71
N SER A 61 13.39 -2.42 0.27
CA SER A 61 13.59 -3.30 -0.88
C SER A 61 13.01 -4.69 -0.57
N ALA A 62 11.71 -4.84 -0.71
CA ALA A 62 11.03 -6.11 -0.91
C ALA A 62 10.06 -5.95 -2.08
N ALA A 63 10.58 -5.49 -3.22
CA ALA A 63 9.90 -5.68 -4.49
C ALA A 63 10.14 -7.14 -4.90
N GLY A 64 9.33 -8.05 -4.35
CA GLY A 64 9.09 -9.32 -5.02
C GLY A 64 8.57 -8.98 -6.41
N SER A 65 9.27 -9.46 -7.44
CA SER A 65 8.90 -9.23 -8.84
C SER A 65 7.40 -9.44 -9.05
N PRO A 66 6.69 -8.55 -9.78
CA PRO A 66 5.33 -8.85 -10.18
C PRO A 66 5.33 -10.17 -10.98
N PRO A 67 4.35 -11.07 -10.77
CA PRO A 67 4.22 -12.24 -11.63
C PRO A 67 4.15 -11.78 -13.10
N ALA A 68 5.00 -12.37 -13.94
CA ALA A 68 5.00 -12.15 -15.38
C ALA A 68 3.63 -12.51 -15.97
N PRO A 69 3.22 -11.89 -17.11
CA PRO A 69 1.94 -12.15 -17.75
C PRO A 69 1.75 -13.61 -18.16
#